data_AF-A0A2E3HTZ9-F1
#
_entry.id   AF-A0A2E3HTZ9-F1
#
_cell.length_a   1.000
_cell.length_b   1.000
_cell.length_c   1.000
_cell.angle_alpha   90.00
_cell.angle_beta   90.00
_cell.angle_gamma   90.00
#
_symmetry.space_group_name_H-M   'P 1'
#
loop_
_entity.id
_entity.type
_entity.pdbx_description
1 polymer ?
#
loop_
_entity_poly.entity_id
_entity_poly.type
_entity_poly.pdbx_seq_one_letter_code
_entity_poly.pdbx_strand_id
1 'polypeptide(L)'
;MKTQWIHACKVLAISLCCMVGHNFLEARELTSGDIFPIDRVLDIQITVDAKDWDTIRFQSRNIFEALQERRQHAPLDHPYTYVEASVSIDGVEFPQVGIRKKGFIGSQNSIRPSLKIKLNHIDKDRRIDGLTNLTFNNNQSDVSLISQFIGYGLFNAAGSPAPRCAYAKLTVNGQSLGIYTHVERIHRPLLKRAFGNTNGVLYEGTAVDFNPGWVGSFEHKLGSDEVGRNRIQRLIDVLGSPDKDIELAIGELVDLDSFYTFWAMEGLLSFWDGYSGNKNNSFIYLNPETDKFHFIPWGADCMFERYSPSEER
;
A
#
# COMPACT_ATOMS: atom_id res chain seq x y z
N MET A 1 34.95 -14.93 89.82
CA MET A 1 34.33 -15.78 88.77
C MET A 1 33.46 -14.87 87.90
N LYS A 2 33.85 -14.69 86.61
CA LYS A 2 33.04 -14.42 85.41
C LYS A 2 32.00 -13.26 85.44
N THR A 3 32.27 -12.13 84.77
CA THR A 3 31.73 -11.69 83.43
C THR A 3 30.24 -11.27 83.48
N GLN A 4 29.70 -10.25 82.80
CA GLN A 4 30.16 -9.28 81.79
C GLN A 4 29.06 -8.20 81.68
N TRP A 5 29.46 -6.95 81.41
CA TRP A 5 28.59 -5.86 80.93
C TRP A 5 28.23 -6.10 79.45
N ILE A 6 27.12 -5.53 78.95
CA ILE A 6 27.03 -4.76 77.69
C ILE A 6 25.63 -4.11 77.57
N HIS A 7 25.64 -2.78 77.44
CA HIS A 7 24.52 -1.96 76.97
C HIS A 7 24.44 -2.05 75.44
N ALA A 8 23.27 -2.28 74.87
CA ALA A 8 23.05 -2.23 73.43
C ALA A 8 22.63 -0.82 72.98
N CYS A 9 23.54 -0.11 72.32
CA CYS A 9 23.24 1.07 71.51
C CYS A 9 22.40 0.68 70.28
N LYS A 10 21.23 1.28 70.11
CA LYS A 10 20.47 1.24 68.85
C LYS A 10 20.95 2.38 67.95
N VAL A 11 21.65 2.05 66.86
CA VAL A 11 21.94 2.97 65.75
C VAL A 11 20.74 2.94 64.80
N LEU A 12 20.10 4.10 64.59
CA LEU A 12 19.10 4.30 63.55
C LEU A 12 19.83 4.49 62.21
N ALA A 13 19.71 3.54 61.29
CA ALA A 13 20.11 3.72 59.90
C ALA A 13 18.90 4.26 59.12
N ILE A 14 18.96 5.52 58.70
CA ILE A 14 18.00 6.11 57.76
C ILE A 14 18.45 5.68 56.36
N SER A 15 17.72 4.73 55.77
CA SER A 15 17.95 4.30 54.39
C SER A 15 17.27 5.30 53.45
N LEU A 16 18.07 6.11 52.75
CA LEU A 16 17.62 7.02 51.71
C LEU A 16 17.25 6.18 50.48
N CYS A 17 15.95 5.95 50.27
CA CYS A 17 15.45 5.28 49.08
C CYS A 17 15.37 6.31 47.94
N CYS A 18 16.42 6.36 47.10
CA CYS A 18 16.35 7.09 45.83
C CYS A 18 15.38 6.35 44.90
N MET A 19 14.12 6.81 44.85
CA MET A 19 13.20 6.42 43.80
C MET A 19 13.67 7.03 42.48
N VAL A 20 14.42 6.26 41.70
CA VAL A 20 14.61 6.54 40.27
C VAL A 20 13.24 6.32 39.63
N GLY A 21 12.50 7.41 39.43
CA GLY A 21 11.31 7.41 38.60
C GLY A 21 11.71 7.06 37.18
N HIS A 22 11.63 5.79 36.81
CA HIS A 22 11.53 5.41 35.41
C HIS A 22 10.18 5.94 34.91
N ASN A 23 10.19 7.12 34.28
CA ASN A 23 9.12 7.49 33.36
C ASN A 23 9.11 6.46 32.24
N PHE A 24 8.38 5.36 32.44
CA PHE A 24 7.85 4.59 31.33
C PHE A 24 6.85 5.52 30.64
N LEU A 25 7.32 6.31 29.68
CA LEU A 25 6.46 6.78 28.61
C LEU A 25 5.87 5.50 28.01
N GLU A 26 4.57 5.27 28.21
CA GLU A 26 3.85 4.27 27.43
C GLU A 26 4.18 4.55 25.96
N ALA A 27 4.72 3.53 25.27
CA ALA A 27 5.04 3.66 23.86
C ALA A 27 3.74 4.00 23.15
N ARG A 28 3.64 5.22 22.60
CA ARG A 28 2.48 5.66 21.83
C ARG A 28 2.23 4.64 20.72
N GLU A 29 1.10 3.94 20.80
CA GLU A 29 0.66 3.05 19.73
C GLU A 29 0.03 3.90 18.63
N LEU A 30 0.52 3.76 17.40
CA LEU A 30 -0.05 4.47 16.26
C LEU A 30 -1.32 3.76 15.80
N THR A 31 -2.32 4.56 15.43
CA THR A 31 -3.51 4.11 14.72
C THR A 31 -3.40 4.42 13.22
N SER A 32 -4.33 3.91 12.44
CA SER A 32 -4.44 4.25 11.03
C SER A 32 -4.78 5.72 10.80
N GLY A 33 -5.47 6.39 11.74
CA GLY A 33 -5.71 7.83 11.69
C GLY A 33 -4.40 8.63 11.85
N ASP A 34 -3.50 8.16 12.71
CA ASP A 34 -2.21 8.82 12.93
C ASP A 34 -1.31 8.79 11.70
N ILE A 35 -1.39 7.73 10.87
CA ILE A 35 -0.55 7.55 9.68
C ILE A 35 -1.26 7.89 8.36
N PHE A 36 -2.52 8.31 8.38
CA PHE A 36 -3.20 8.89 7.23
C PHE A 36 -3.78 10.29 7.52
N PRO A 37 -3.01 11.23 8.10
CA PRO A 37 -3.51 12.57 8.34
C PRO A 37 -3.67 13.34 7.03
N ILE A 38 -4.65 14.24 7.00
CA ILE A 38 -4.94 15.10 5.85
C ILE A 38 -4.53 16.56 6.06
N ASP A 39 -4.10 16.90 7.29
CA ASP A 39 -3.87 18.27 7.77
C ASP A 39 -2.41 18.51 8.20
N ARG A 40 -1.56 17.48 8.14
CA ARG A 40 -0.13 17.56 8.46
C ARG A 40 0.69 16.59 7.62
N VAL A 41 2.00 16.82 7.59
CA VAL A 41 2.97 15.95 6.95
C VAL A 41 3.58 15.02 8.00
N LEU A 42 3.61 13.72 7.73
CA LEU A 42 4.31 12.74 8.56
C LEU A 42 5.82 12.94 8.47
N ASP A 43 6.53 12.82 9.60
CA ASP A 43 7.98 12.71 9.60
C ASP A 43 8.40 11.24 9.61
N ILE A 44 9.08 10.80 8.55
CA ILE A 44 9.56 9.42 8.39
C ILE A 44 11.08 9.43 8.38
N GLN A 45 11.67 8.90 9.45
CA GLN A 45 13.12 8.73 9.57
C GLN A 45 13.46 7.27 9.32
N ILE A 46 14.41 7.01 8.42
CA ILE A 46 14.82 5.66 8.04
C ILE A 46 16.32 5.53 8.32
N THR A 47 16.71 4.48 9.03
CA THR A 47 18.11 4.09 9.21
C THR A 47 18.33 2.72 8.60
N VAL A 48 19.30 2.63 7.69
CA VAL A 48 19.63 1.43 6.93
C VAL A 48 21.13 1.40 6.65
N ASP A 49 21.73 0.21 6.53
CA ASP A 49 23.12 0.08 6.11
C ASP A 49 23.34 0.77 4.74
N ALA A 50 24.48 1.45 4.58
CA ALA A 50 24.76 2.22 3.37
C ALA A 50 24.81 1.36 2.10
N LYS A 51 25.33 0.12 2.20
CA LYS A 51 25.39 -0.80 1.07
C LYS A 51 24.00 -1.34 0.71
N ASP A 52 23.17 -1.57 1.72
CA ASP A 52 21.78 -1.99 1.52
C ASP A 52 20.96 -0.85 0.91
N TRP A 53 21.21 0.40 1.32
CA TRP A 53 20.61 1.56 0.68
C TRP A 53 20.98 1.66 -0.81
N ASP A 54 22.25 1.47 -1.15
CA ASP A 54 22.69 1.42 -2.55
C ASP A 54 22.01 0.30 -3.33
N THR A 55 21.87 -0.88 -2.72
CA THR A 55 21.13 -2.00 -3.30
C THR A 55 19.70 -1.59 -3.65
N ILE A 56 18.98 -0.94 -2.74
CA ILE A 56 17.64 -0.41 -3.01
C ILE A 56 17.65 0.59 -4.18
N ARG A 57 18.55 1.58 -4.14
CA ARG A 57 18.56 2.68 -5.11
C ARG A 57 18.79 2.19 -6.54
N PHE A 58 19.73 1.28 -6.72
CA PHE A 58 20.20 0.85 -8.04
C PHE A 58 19.48 -0.39 -8.59
N GLN A 59 18.64 -1.08 -7.80
CA GLN A 59 17.73 -2.07 -8.37
C GLN A 59 16.79 -1.45 -9.40
N SER A 60 16.58 -2.16 -10.51
CA SER A 60 15.69 -1.73 -11.58
C SER A 60 14.85 -2.88 -12.14
N ARG A 61 13.70 -2.54 -12.72
CA ARG A 61 12.88 -3.45 -13.52
C ARG A 61 13.21 -3.24 -14.99
N ASN A 62 13.46 -4.33 -15.70
CA ASN A 62 13.72 -4.33 -17.13
C ASN A 62 12.41 -4.13 -17.90
N ILE A 63 12.37 -3.13 -18.79
CA ILE A 63 11.18 -2.80 -19.60
C ILE A 63 10.81 -3.92 -20.58
N PHE A 64 11.81 -4.56 -21.19
CA PHE A 64 11.60 -5.63 -22.17
C PHE A 64 10.95 -6.85 -21.52
N GLU A 65 11.36 -7.19 -20.30
CA GLU A 65 10.76 -8.30 -19.54
C GLU A 65 9.37 -7.99 -19.01
N ALA A 66 9.08 -6.71 -18.78
CA ALA A 66 7.83 -6.25 -18.19
C ALA A 66 6.67 -6.13 -19.20
N LEU A 67 6.98 -5.93 -20.49
CA LEU A 67 5.98 -5.75 -21.55
C LEU A 67 5.82 -6.98 -22.48
N GLN A 68 6.52 -8.07 -22.20
CA GLN A 68 6.43 -9.33 -22.94
C GLN A 68 5.06 -10.00 -22.83
N GLU A 69 4.70 -10.77 -23.87
CA GLU A 69 3.45 -11.55 -23.96
C GLU A 69 3.23 -12.50 -22.77
N ARG A 70 4.30 -12.95 -22.09
CA ARG A 70 4.19 -13.80 -20.89
C ARG A 70 3.24 -13.22 -19.82
N ARG A 71 3.08 -11.89 -19.78
CA ARG A 71 2.16 -11.18 -18.87
C ARG A 71 0.69 -11.58 -19.05
N GLN A 72 0.33 -12.14 -20.21
CA GLN A 72 -1.02 -12.63 -20.50
C GLN A 72 -1.34 -13.91 -19.72
N HIS A 73 -0.31 -14.68 -19.36
CA HIS A 73 -0.46 -16.01 -18.77
C HIS A 73 -0.02 -16.07 -17.30
N ALA A 74 0.82 -15.14 -16.86
CA ALA A 74 1.26 -15.05 -15.47
C ALA A 74 1.63 -13.60 -15.08
N PRO A 75 1.57 -13.26 -13.78
CA PRO A 75 2.03 -11.97 -13.28
C PRO A 75 3.53 -11.74 -13.51
N LEU A 76 3.94 -10.48 -13.51
CA LEU A 76 5.34 -10.08 -13.69
C LEU A 76 6.16 -10.28 -12.42
N ASP A 77 7.39 -10.77 -12.58
CA ASP A 77 8.35 -10.91 -11.48
C ASP A 77 8.64 -9.57 -10.77
N HIS A 78 8.84 -9.63 -9.45
CA HIS A 78 9.23 -8.48 -8.64
C HIS A 78 10.75 -8.46 -8.41
N PRO A 79 11.51 -7.56 -9.09
CA PRO A 79 12.97 -7.55 -8.99
C PRO A 79 13.50 -6.90 -7.69
N TYR A 80 12.61 -6.37 -6.85
CA TYR A 80 12.99 -5.57 -5.69
C TYR A 80 12.99 -6.41 -4.42
N THR A 81 14.14 -6.46 -3.75
CA THR A 81 14.34 -7.24 -2.53
C THR A 81 14.19 -6.37 -1.29
N TYR A 82 13.74 -6.97 -0.19
CA TYR A 82 13.77 -6.31 1.12
C TYR A 82 15.17 -6.37 1.72
N VAL A 83 15.57 -5.27 2.35
CA VAL A 83 16.72 -5.19 3.26
C VAL A 83 16.23 -4.74 4.63
N GLU A 84 16.99 -5.05 5.68
CA GLU A 84 16.63 -4.69 7.05
C GLU A 84 16.92 -3.21 7.34
N ALA A 85 16.05 -2.58 8.12
CA ALA A 85 16.17 -1.18 8.54
C ALA A 85 15.44 -0.94 9.87
N SER A 86 15.64 0.24 10.44
CA SER A 86 14.76 0.82 11.45
C SER A 86 14.07 2.06 10.89
N VAL A 87 12.84 2.31 11.36
CA VAL A 87 12.03 3.44 10.92
C VAL A 87 11.39 4.12 12.12
N SER A 88 11.46 5.45 12.17
CA SER A 88 10.67 6.28 13.07
C SER A 88 9.52 6.91 12.30
N ILE A 89 8.31 6.87 12.86
CA ILE A 89 7.11 7.53 12.31
C ILE A 89 6.64 8.54 13.35
N ASP A 90 6.83 9.83 13.09
CA ASP A 90 6.55 10.91 14.05
C ASP A 90 7.18 10.65 15.44
N GLY A 91 8.38 10.08 15.48
CA GLY A 91 9.10 9.74 16.72
C GLY A 91 8.74 8.38 17.34
N VAL A 92 7.79 7.63 16.78
CA VAL A 92 7.49 6.25 17.22
C VAL A 92 8.38 5.27 16.46
N GLU A 93 9.19 4.52 17.21
CA GLU A 93 10.22 3.64 16.66
C GLU A 93 9.71 2.25 16.25
N PHE A 94 10.04 1.87 15.03
CA PHE A 94 9.83 0.54 14.44
C PHE A 94 11.20 -0.05 14.07
N PRO A 95 11.90 -0.71 15.01
CA PRO A 95 13.08 -1.50 14.70
C PRO A 95 12.73 -2.73 13.83
N GLN A 96 13.73 -3.26 13.14
CA GLN A 96 13.67 -4.55 12.42
C GLN A 96 12.57 -4.64 11.35
N VAL A 97 12.36 -3.52 10.66
CA VAL A 97 11.47 -3.47 9.50
C VAL A 97 12.23 -3.83 8.23
N GLY A 98 11.49 -4.16 7.18
CA GLY A 98 12.06 -4.41 5.86
C GLY A 98 11.75 -3.24 4.96
N ILE A 99 12.74 -2.70 4.28
CA ILE A 99 12.52 -1.67 3.26
C ILE A 99 12.91 -2.19 1.88
N ARG A 100 12.19 -1.76 0.85
CA ARG A 100 12.55 -2.06 -0.54
C ARG A 100 12.11 -0.97 -1.48
N LYS A 101 12.70 -0.95 -2.67
CA LYS A 101 12.21 -0.13 -3.78
C LYS A 101 10.84 -0.63 -4.23
N LYS A 102 10.02 0.32 -4.64
CA LYS A 102 8.80 0.13 -5.40
C LYS A 102 8.98 0.86 -6.73
N GLY A 103 8.46 0.28 -7.79
CA GLY A 103 8.25 1.02 -9.02
C GLY A 103 7.84 0.12 -10.16
N PHE A 104 7.13 0.72 -11.11
CA PHE A 104 7.15 0.28 -12.49
C PHE A 104 7.97 1.27 -13.33
N ILE A 105 8.03 1.05 -14.64
CA ILE A 105 8.88 1.77 -15.60
C ILE A 105 8.95 3.29 -15.32
N GLY A 106 7.81 3.99 -15.26
CA GLY A 106 7.76 5.46 -15.13
C GLY A 106 8.17 6.02 -13.75
N SER A 107 8.15 5.19 -12.71
CA SER A 107 8.40 5.62 -11.32
C SER A 107 9.81 5.27 -10.80
N GLN A 108 10.64 4.63 -11.63
CA GLN A 108 11.97 4.20 -11.21
C GLN A 108 12.93 5.39 -11.10
N ASN A 109 13.47 5.57 -9.90
CA ASN A 109 14.46 6.59 -9.62
C ASN A 109 15.56 6.02 -8.72
N SER A 110 16.82 6.28 -9.03
CA SER A 110 17.95 5.90 -8.17
C SER A 110 18.29 6.96 -7.13
N ILE A 111 17.89 8.22 -7.34
CA ILE A 111 18.13 9.32 -6.40
C ILE A 111 16.99 9.39 -5.37
N ARG A 112 15.76 9.29 -5.84
CA ARG A 112 14.53 9.43 -5.04
C ARG A 112 13.56 8.27 -5.29
N PRO A 113 13.91 7.03 -4.91
CA PRO A 113 13.08 5.84 -5.16
C PRO A 113 11.76 5.93 -4.42
N SER A 114 10.68 5.39 -4.99
CA SER A 114 9.50 5.02 -4.21
C SER A 114 9.85 3.86 -3.29
N LEU A 115 9.34 3.85 -2.06
CA LEU A 115 9.69 2.86 -1.04
C LEU A 115 8.46 2.11 -0.54
N LYS A 116 8.64 0.83 -0.23
CA LYS A 116 7.73 0.08 0.65
C LYS A 116 8.45 -0.29 1.93
N ILE A 117 7.80 -0.02 3.05
CA ILE A 117 8.23 -0.44 4.37
C ILE A 117 7.33 -1.60 4.79
N LYS A 118 7.91 -2.69 5.26
CA LYS A 118 7.24 -3.86 5.82
C LYS A 118 7.50 -3.86 7.31
N LEU A 119 6.51 -3.44 8.09
CA LEU A 119 6.59 -3.32 9.54
C LEU A 119 6.85 -4.67 10.20
N ASN A 120 6.26 -5.74 9.63
CA ASN A 120 6.39 -7.10 10.13
C ASN A 120 7.47 -7.93 9.41
N HIS A 121 8.60 -7.30 9.09
CA HIS A 121 9.67 -8.00 8.38
C HIS A 121 10.31 -9.08 9.25
N ILE A 122 10.72 -8.73 10.48
CA ILE A 122 11.23 -9.68 11.47
C ILE A 122 10.13 -10.05 12.47
N ASP A 123 9.64 -9.08 13.26
CA ASP A 123 8.52 -9.25 14.19
C ASP A 123 7.21 -9.44 13.41
N LYS A 124 6.67 -10.67 13.38
CA LYS A 124 5.50 -11.00 12.57
C LYS A 124 4.21 -10.39 13.11
N ASP A 125 4.19 -9.98 14.37
CA ASP A 125 3.02 -9.43 15.02
C ASP A 125 2.89 -7.91 14.84
N ARG A 126 3.98 -7.23 14.50
CA ARG A 126 4.04 -5.79 14.31
C ARG A 126 3.09 -5.27 13.21
N ARG A 127 2.19 -4.35 13.59
CA ARG A 127 1.20 -3.74 12.70
C ARG A 127 0.69 -2.41 13.26
N ILE A 128 0.07 -1.60 12.41
CA ILE A 128 -0.65 -0.37 12.78
C ILE A 128 -2.08 -0.55 12.31
N ASP A 129 -3.06 -0.78 13.20
CA ASP A 129 -4.46 -1.10 12.84
C ASP A 129 -4.58 -2.17 11.74
N GLY A 130 -3.78 -3.24 11.86
CA GLY A 130 -3.76 -4.33 10.87
C GLY A 130 -2.93 -4.05 9.61
N LEU A 131 -2.40 -2.84 9.42
CA LEU A 131 -1.47 -2.51 8.34
C LEU A 131 -0.09 -3.05 8.68
N THR A 132 0.46 -3.87 7.78
CA THR A 132 1.81 -4.43 7.89
C THR A 132 2.80 -3.78 6.92
N ASN A 133 2.29 -2.96 5.99
CA ASN A 133 3.07 -2.35 4.95
C ASN A 133 2.68 -0.89 4.73
N LEU A 134 3.68 -0.04 4.62
CA LEU A 134 3.54 1.37 4.25
C LEU A 134 4.14 1.57 2.87
N THR A 135 3.49 2.37 2.04
CA THR A 135 3.95 2.68 0.67
C THR A 135 4.17 4.18 0.54
N PHE A 136 5.34 4.58 0.09
CA PHE A 136 5.72 5.97 -0.13
C PHE A 136 6.07 6.17 -1.61
N ASN A 137 5.14 6.76 -2.36
CA ASN A 137 5.32 7.03 -3.78
C ASN A 137 6.08 8.35 -3.96
N ASN A 138 7.08 8.31 -4.83
CA ASN A 138 7.90 9.48 -5.14
C ASN A 138 7.18 10.50 -6.05
N ASN A 139 6.02 10.18 -6.61
CA ASN A 139 5.28 11.10 -7.50
C ASN A 139 6.15 11.61 -8.67
N GLN A 140 7.04 10.77 -9.21
CA GLN A 140 8.00 11.23 -10.23
C GLN A 140 7.33 11.80 -11.47
N SER A 141 6.17 11.27 -11.86
CA SER A 141 5.38 11.74 -13.01
C SER A 141 4.40 12.85 -12.65
N ASP A 142 4.13 13.09 -11.37
CA ASP A 142 3.19 14.11 -10.89
C ASP A 142 3.95 15.34 -10.37
N VAL A 143 4.08 16.36 -11.23
CA VAL A 143 4.78 17.60 -10.88
C VAL A 143 4.10 18.33 -9.71
N SER A 144 2.79 18.15 -9.54
CA SER A 144 1.99 18.82 -8.52
C SER A 144 2.07 18.14 -7.15
N LEU A 145 2.46 16.85 -7.13
CA LEU A 145 2.48 15.98 -5.95
C LEU A 145 1.09 15.77 -5.29
N ILE A 146 -0.01 16.21 -5.91
CA ILE A 146 -1.35 16.22 -5.30
C ILE A 146 -2.33 15.25 -5.94
N SER A 147 -2.04 14.70 -7.12
CA SER A 147 -3.00 13.92 -7.90
C SER A 147 -3.48 12.68 -7.15
N GLN A 148 -2.57 11.91 -6.55
CA GLN A 148 -2.97 10.73 -5.75
C GLN A 148 -3.77 11.11 -4.49
N PHE A 149 -3.37 12.19 -3.81
CA PHE A 149 -4.00 12.59 -2.55
C PHE A 149 -5.45 13.04 -2.78
N ILE A 150 -5.65 13.94 -3.74
CA ILE A 150 -6.98 14.46 -4.08
C ILE A 150 -7.80 13.39 -4.82
N GLY A 151 -7.19 12.70 -5.78
CA GLY A 151 -7.86 11.70 -6.62
C GLY A 151 -8.52 10.61 -5.78
N TYR A 152 -7.76 9.90 -4.94
CA TYR A 152 -8.35 8.87 -4.09
C TYR A 152 -9.30 9.45 -3.02
N GLY A 153 -9.07 10.69 -2.56
CA GLY A 153 -10.01 11.41 -1.71
C GLY A 153 -11.38 11.58 -2.37
N LEU A 154 -11.40 11.99 -3.65
CA LEU A 154 -12.62 12.16 -4.44
C LEU A 154 -13.32 10.83 -4.74
N PHE A 155 -12.57 9.77 -5.06
CA PHE A 155 -13.16 8.42 -5.20
C PHE A 155 -13.90 7.98 -3.93
N ASN A 156 -13.24 8.09 -2.76
CA ASN A 156 -13.87 7.74 -1.49
C ASN A 156 -15.09 8.64 -1.20
N ALA A 157 -15.03 9.93 -1.52
CA ALA A 157 -16.15 10.86 -1.33
C ALA A 157 -17.35 10.52 -2.23
N ALA A 158 -17.11 9.96 -3.43
CA ALA A 158 -18.14 9.47 -4.34
C ALA A 158 -18.67 8.07 -3.97
N GLY A 159 -18.19 7.46 -2.88
CA GLY A 159 -18.58 6.11 -2.47
C GLY A 159 -17.89 4.99 -3.27
N SER A 160 -16.90 5.30 -4.10
CA SER A 160 -16.06 4.31 -4.77
C SER A 160 -14.83 4.01 -3.90
N PRO A 161 -14.69 2.79 -3.35
CA PRO A 161 -13.59 2.48 -2.44
C PRO A 161 -12.21 2.74 -3.06
N ALA A 162 -11.37 3.51 -2.36
CA ALA A 162 -10.02 3.82 -2.81
C ALA A 162 -9.03 3.90 -1.63
N PRO A 163 -7.71 3.80 -1.89
CA PRO A 163 -6.68 4.02 -0.88
C PRO A 163 -6.83 5.35 -0.12
N ARG A 164 -6.56 5.35 1.19
CA ARG A 164 -6.24 6.60 1.90
C ARG A 164 -4.86 7.13 1.51
N CYS A 165 -4.67 8.43 1.60
CA CYS A 165 -3.39 9.09 1.38
C CYS A 165 -3.02 10.07 2.50
N ALA A 166 -1.72 10.24 2.70
CA ALA A 166 -1.13 11.30 3.50
C ALA A 166 0.16 11.79 2.85
N TYR A 167 0.62 12.97 3.25
CA TYR A 167 1.96 13.43 2.90
C TYR A 167 2.98 12.96 3.93
N ALA A 168 4.17 12.60 3.47
CA ALA A 168 5.27 12.18 4.32
C ALA A 168 6.59 12.80 3.85
N LYS A 169 7.34 13.39 4.78
CA LYS A 169 8.73 13.78 4.55
C LYS A 169 9.61 12.58 4.89
N LEU A 170 10.38 12.11 3.92
CA LEU A 170 11.30 10.98 4.12
C LEU A 170 12.73 11.48 4.31
N THR A 171 13.40 10.94 5.33
CA THR A 171 14.81 11.14 5.59
C THR A 171 15.48 9.78 5.75
N VAL A 172 16.53 9.50 4.96
CA VAL A 172 17.28 8.24 5.02
C VAL A 172 18.70 8.56 5.46
N ASN A 173 19.16 7.94 6.56
CA ASN A 173 20.50 8.15 7.11
C ASN A 173 20.87 9.64 7.28
N GLY A 174 19.90 10.44 7.76
CA GLY A 174 20.05 11.89 7.96
C GLY A 174 19.92 12.75 6.70
N GLN A 175 19.76 12.15 5.51
CA GLN A 175 19.56 12.87 4.26
C GLN A 175 18.09 12.91 3.86
N SER A 176 17.53 14.12 3.72
CA SER A 176 16.14 14.31 3.28
C SER A 176 15.98 13.93 1.82
N LEU A 177 15.04 13.02 1.53
CA LEU A 177 14.57 12.69 0.19
C LEU A 177 13.37 13.55 -0.25
N GLY A 178 12.88 14.43 0.64
CA GLY A 178 11.78 15.34 0.37
C GLY A 178 10.40 14.74 0.68
N ILE A 179 9.36 15.34 0.10
CA ILE A 179 7.95 14.99 0.33
C ILE A 179 7.53 13.84 -0.59
N TYR A 180 6.81 12.85 -0.05
CA TYR A 180 6.25 11.70 -0.73
C TYR A 180 4.74 11.63 -0.44
N THR A 181 4.00 10.92 -1.29
CA THR A 181 2.64 10.49 -0.94
C THR A 181 2.70 9.12 -0.28
N HIS A 182 2.29 9.05 0.98
CA HIS A 182 2.00 7.79 1.65
C HIS A 182 0.64 7.28 1.17
N VAL A 183 0.62 6.10 0.52
CA VAL A 183 -0.60 5.50 -0.04
C VAL A 183 -0.95 4.21 0.70
N GLU A 184 -2.21 4.08 1.13
CA GLU A 184 -2.73 2.87 1.74
C GLU A 184 -2.58 1.68 0.80
N ARG A 185 -2.08 0.56 1.33
CA ARG A 185 -2.00 -0.69 0.56
C ARG A 185 -3.42 -1.26 0.40
N ILE A 186 -3.83 -1.54 -0.83
CA ILE A 186 -5.05 -2.31 -1.11
C ILE A 186 -4.83 -3.75 -0.62
N HIS A 187 -5.38 -4.04 0.54
CA HIS A 187 -5.29 -5.31 1.26
C HIS A 187 -6.38 -5.36 2.34
N ARG A 188 -6.33 -6.37 3.22
CA ARG A 188 -7.34 -6.62 4.27
C ARG A 188 -7.83 -5.38 5.04
N PRO A 189 -6.99 -4.43 5.51
CA PRO A 189 -7.50 -3.25 6.23
C PRO A 189 -8.41 -2.36 5.37
N LEU A 190 -8.03 -2.10 4.12
CA LEU A 190 -8.86 -1.37 3.17
C LEU A 190 -10.15 -2.15 2.86
N LEU A 191 -10.05 -3.44 2.59
CA LEU A 191 -11.23 -4.27 2.29
C LEU A 191 -12.22 -4.29 3.46
N LYS A 192 -11.71 -4.37 4.70
CA LYS A 192 -12.56 -4.33 5.90
C LYS A 192 -13.29 -3.00 6.02
N ARG A 193 -12.62 -1.88 5.77
CA ARG A 193 -13.21 -0.53 5.79
C ARG A 193 -14.24 -0.34 4.68
N ALA A 194 -13.92 -0.80 3.47
CA ALA A 194 -14.70 -0.54 2.26
C ALA A 194 -15.92 -1.47 2.11
N PHE A 195 -15.76 -2.75 2.43
CA PHE A 195 -16.74 -3.79 2.15
C PHE A 195 -17.23 -4.50 3.42
N GLY A 196 -16.72 -4.14 4.61
CA GLY A 196 -17.01 -4.88 5.85
C GLY A 196 -16.40 -6.29 5.92
N ASN A 197 -15.74 -6.74 4.84
CA ASN A 197 -15.32 -8.13 4.61
C ASN A 197 -13.86 -8.21 4.13
N THR A 198 -13.16 -9.30 4.47
CA THR A 198 -11.77 -9.56 4.04
C THR A 198 -11.56 -10.94 3.42
N ASN A 199 -12.63 -11.70 3.21
CA ASN A 199 -12.59 -13.11 2.83
C ASN A 199 -12.80 -13.36 1.33
N GLY A 200 -13.13 -12.31 0.57
CA GLY A 200 -13.14 -12.34 -0.89
C GLY A 200 -11.77 -12.54 -1.54
N VAL A 201 -11.76 -12.47 -2.87
CA VAL A 201 -10.55 -12.66 -3.68
C VAL A 201 -10.12 -11.32 -4.25
N LEU A 202 -8.84 -10.98 -4.13
CA LEU A 202 -8.30 -9.69 -4.60
C LEU A 202 -7.24 -9.93 -5.66
N TYR A 203 -7.33 -9.18 -6.75
CA TYR A 203 -6.33 -9.15 -7.80
C TYR A 203 -5.87 -7.72 -8.10
N GLU A 204 -4.64 -7.56 -8.56
CA GLU A 204 -4.11 -6.34 -9.18
C GLU A 204 -4.00 -6.54 -10.69
N GLY A 205 -4.46 -5.55 -11.44
CA GLY A 205 -4.32 -5.46 -12.88
C GLY A 205 -3.22 -4.47 -13.28
N THR A 206 -2.31 -4.90 -14.14
CA THR A 206 -1.26 -4.04 -14.72
C THR A 206 -1.21 -4.24 -16.24
N ALA A 207 -1.82 -3.33 -16.99
CA ALA A 207 -2.04 -3.43 -18.44
C ALA A 207 -2.79 -4.73 -18.85
N VAL A 208 -3.77 -5.16 -18.07
CA VAL A 208 -4.53 -6.41 -18.28
C VAL A 208 -6.02 -6.15 -18.30
N ASP A 209 -6.74 -6.99 -19.03
CA ASP A 209 -8.19 -6.94 -19.13
C ASP A 209 -8.77 -8.35 -19.32
N PHE A 210 -10.09 -8.46 -19.33
CA PHE A 210 -10.84 -9.71 -19.49
C PHE A 210 -10.88 -10.17 -20.95
N ASN A 211 -9.70 -10.44 -21.52
CA ASN A 211 -9.56 -10.96 -22.88
C ASN A 211 -9.54 -12.50 -22.92
N PRO A 212 -9.99 -13.12 -24.03
CA PRO A 212 -9.84 -14.56 -24.25
C PRO A 212 -8.40 -15.03 -24.02
N GLY A 213 -8.22 -16.06 -23.18
CA GLY A 213 -6.91 -16.64 -22.86
C GLY A 213 -6.12 -15.91 -21.77
N TRP A 214 -6.65 -14.83 -21.17
CA TRP A 214 -5.93 -13.99 -20.21
C TRP A 214 -6.33 -14.22 -18.74
N VAL A 215 -6.97 -15.35 -18.42
CA VAL A 215 -7.41 -15.66 -17.04
C VAL A 215 -6.27 -15.54 -16.02
N GLY A 216 -5.05 -15.92 -16.40
CA GLY A 216 -3.85 -15.88 -15.55
C GLY A 216 -3.16 -14.52 -15.44
N SER A 217 -3.60 -13.51 -16.18
CA SER A 217 -2.90 -12.22 -16.31
C SER A 217 -2.97 -11.32 -15.07
N PHE A 218 -4.09 -11.40 -14.34
CA PHE A 218 -4.27 -10.66 -13.09
C PHE A 218 -3.37 -11.19 -11.97
N GLU A 219 -2.69 -10.32 -11.22
CA GLU A 219 -1.85 -10.73 -10.10
C GLU A 219 -2.69 -11.00 -8.86
N HIS A 220 -2.73 -12.27 -8.43
CA HIS A 220 -3.46 -12.69 -7.23
C HIS A 220 -2.79 -12.13 -5.96
N LYS A 221 -3.58 -11.50 -5.08
CA LYS A 221 -3.09 -10.87 -3.84
C LYS A 221 -3.53 -11.58 -2.59
N LEU A 222 -4.78 -12.05 -2.53
CA LEU A 222 -5.34 -12.81 -1.40
C LEU A 222 -6.65 -13.48 -1.82
N GLY A 223 -7.07 -14.47 -1.03
CA GLY A 223 -8.30 -15.24 -1.24
C GLY A 223 -8.03 -16.58 -1.90
N SER A 224 -9.11 -17.25 -2.33
CA SER A 224 -9.03 -18.49 -3.11
C SER A 224 -8.81 -18.15 -4.58
N ASP A 225 -7.60 -18.38 -5.08
CA ASP A 225 -7.28 -18.08 -6.48
C ASP A 225 -8.14 -18.92 -7.44
N GLU A 226 -8.40 -20.19 -7.12
CA GLU A 226 -9.28 -21.04 -7.92
C GLU A 226 -10.68 -20.42 -8.13
N VAL A 227 -11.31 -19.94 -7.05
CA VAL A 227 -12.63 -19.29 -7.11
C VAL A 227 -12.57 -18.03 -7.95
N GLY A 228 -11.55 -17.19 -7.74
CA GLY A 228 -11.39 -15.95 -8.49
C GLY A 228 -11.12 -16.19 -9.98
N ARG A 229 -10.25 -17.13 -10.34
CA ARG A 229 -9.95 -17.48 -11.74
C ARG A 229 -11.17 -18.06 -12.46
N ASN A 230 -11.96 -18.90 -11.80
CA ASN A 230 -13.23 -19.39 -12.36
C ASN A 230 -14.20 -18.24 -12.64
N ARG A 231 -14.27 -17.24 -11.76
CA ARG A 231 -15.10 -16.05 -11.98
C ARG A 231 -14.56 -15.15 -13.09
N ILE A 232 -13.25 -14.97 -13.17
CA ILE A 232 -12.58 -14.24 -14.27
C ILE A 232 -12.88 -14.91 -15.62
N GLN A 233 -12.75 -16.24 -15.70
CA GLN A 233 -13.05 -17.00 -16.92
C GLN A 233 -14.51 -16.80 -17.35
N ARG A 234 -15.47 -16.87 -16.42
CA ARG A 234 -16.89 -16.60 -16.71
C ARG A 234 -17.11 -15.20 -17.30
N LEU A 235 -16.45 -14.18 -16.76
CA LEU A 235 -16.57 -12.82 -17.28
C LEU A 235 -15.94 -12.69 -18.67
N ILE A 236 -14.80 -13.35 -18.91
CA ILE A 236 -14.20 -13.44 -20.25
C ILE A 236 -15.17 -14.09 -21.24
N ASP A 237 -15.83 -15.18 -20.85
CA ASP A 237 -16.77 -15.91 -21.72
C ASP A 237 -17.99 -15.06 -22.09
N VAL A 238 -18.54 -14.34 -21.10
CA VAL A 238 -19.66 -13.38 -21.29
C VAL A 238 -19.25 -12.28 -22.28
N LEU A 239 -18.08 -11.67 -22.09
CA LEU A 239 -17.58 -10.61 -22.97
C LEU A 239 -17.23 -11.11 -24.38
N GLY A 240 -16.85 -12.39 -24.51
CA GLY A 240 -16.53 -13.02 -25.79
C GLY A 240 -17.73 -13.44 -26.64
N SER A 241 -18.93 -13.49 -26.05
CA SER A 241 -20.18 -13.90 -26.71
C SER A 241 -21.29 -12.86 -26.52
N PRO A 242 -21.12 -11.62 -27.01
CA PRO A 242 -22.08 -10.55 -26.75
C PRO A 242 -23.42 -10.84 -27.45
N ASP A 243 -24.49 -10.85 -26.66
CA ASP A 243 -25.88 -10.83 -27.14
C ASP A 243 -26.58 -9.52 -26.75
N LYS A 244 -27.90 -9.44 -26.95
CA LYS A 244 -28.67 -8.21 -26.67
C LYS A 244 -28.78 -7.89 -25.17
N ASP A 245 -28.51 -8.85 -24.29
CA ASP A 245 -28.68 -8.74 -22.84
C ASP A 245 -27.32 -8.71 -22.10
N ILE A 246 -26.24 -8.37 -22.82
CA ILE A 246 -24.86 -8.39 -22.30
C ILE A 246 -24.66 -7.61 -21.01
N GLU A 247 -25.35 -6.48 -20.82
CA GLU A 247 -25.27 -5.69 -19.57
C GLU A 247 -25.82 -6.48 -18.38
N LEU A 248 -26.94 -7.18 -18.55
CA LEU A 248 -27.50 -8.06 -17.51
C LEU A 248 -26.54 -9.20 -17.20
N ALA A 249 -25.97 -9.84 -18.22
CA ALA A 249 -25.00 -10.92 -18.05
C ALA A 249 -23.72 -10.45 -17.33
N ILE A 250 -23.22 -9.26 -17.64
CA ILE A 250 -22.10 -8.64 -16.89
C ILE A 250 -22.55 -8.35 -15.45
N GLY A 251 -23.77 -7.86 -15.25
CA GLY A 251 -24.33 -7.54 -13.94
C GLY A 251 -24.51 -8.73 -13.00
N GLU A 252 -24.50 -9.96 -13.51
CA GLU A 252 -24.42 -11.18 -12.69
C GLU A 252 -23.02 -11.42 -12.10
N LEU A 253 -21.98 -10.82 -12.69
CA LEU A 253 -20.57 -11.06 -12.36
C LEU A 253 -19.87 -9.82 -11.80
N VAL A 254 -20.35 -8.63 -12.13
CA VAL A 254 -19.80 -7.33 -11.74
C VAL A 254 -20.91 -6.53 -11.08
N ASP A 255 -20.57 -5.85 -9.98
CA ASP A 255 -21.49 -4.89 -9.37
C ASP A 255 -21.53 -3.63 -10.24
N LEU A 256 -22.59 -3.50 -11.06
CA LEU A 256 -22.68 -2.43 -12.07
C LEU A 256 -22.75 -1.04 -11.44
N ASP A 257 -23.47 -0.86 -10.34
CA ASP A 257 -23.56 0.44 -9.65
C ASP A 257 -22.19 0.89 -9.13
N SER A 258 -21.45 -0.03 -8.50
CA SER A 258 -20.07 0.20 -8.07
C SER A 258 -19.15 0.46 -9.27
N PHE A 259 -19.32 -0.27 -10.37
CA PHE A 259 -18.49 -0.12 -11.56
C PHE A 259 -18.74 1.21 -12.28
N TYR A 260 -19.99 1.64 -12.44
CA TYR A 260 -20.33 2.92 -13.05
C TYR A 260 -19.82 4.09 -12.23
N THR A 261 -19.90 4.00 -10.91
CA THR A 261 -19.31 5.03 -10.03
C THR A 261 -17.80 5.10 -10.21
N PHE A 262 -17.11 3.95 -10.22
CA PHE A 262 -15.67 3.86 -10.50
C PHE A 262 -15.31 4.45 -11.88
N TRP A 263 -16.02 4.05 -12.93
CA TRP A 263 -15.79 4.47 -14.30
C TRP A 263 -16.04 5.98 -14.49
N ALA A 264 -17.14 6.50 -13.95
CA ALA A 264 -17.45 7.93 -13.98
C ALA A 264 -16.35 8.75 -13.28
N MET A 265 -15.85 8.28 -12.14
CA MET A 265 -14.74 8.94 -11.44
C MET A 265 -13.43 8.91 -12.24
N GLU A 266 -13.07 7.81 -12.89
CA GLU A 266 -11.90 7.78 -13.77
C GLU A 266 -12.03 8.79 -14.92
N GLY A 267 -13.21 8.90 -15.52
CA GLY A 267 -13.49 9.87 -16.58
C GLY A 267 -13.44 11.33 -16.10
N LEU A 268 -14.10 11.65 -14.98
CA LEU A 268 -14.15 13.00 -14.42
C LEU A 268 -12.78 13.51 -13.97
N LEU A 269 -11.90 12.61 -13.54
CA LEU A 269 -10.55 12.92 -13.09
C LEU A 269 -9.51 12.80 -14.21
N SER A 270 -9.94 12.59 -15.45
CA SER A 270 -9.08 12.39 -16.62
C SER A 270 -7.97 11.36 -16.38
N PHE A 271 -8.31 10.21 -15.78
CA PHE A 271 -7.32 9.22 -15.38
C PHE A 271 -6.92 8.32 -16.55
N TRP A 272 -6.06 8.82 -17.44
CA TRP A 272 -5.76 8.18 -18.72
C TRP A 272 -5.03 6.84 -18.59
N ASP A 273 -4.15 6.66 -17.60
CA ASP A 273 -3.47 5.38 -17.33
C ASP A 273 -4.24 4.49 -16.34
N GLY A 274 -5.50 4.83 -16.04
CA GLY A 274 -6.41 4.00 -15.25
C GLY A 274 -6.95 2.81 -16.03
N TYR A 275 -7.96 2.13 -15.47
CA TYR A 275 -8.56 0.97 -16.12
C TYR A 275 -9.32 1.37 -17.38
N SER A 276 -10.16 2.38 -17.29
CA SER A 276 -11.04 2.83 -18.38
C SER A 276 -10.28 3.49 -19.52
N GLY A 277 -9.12 4.11 -19.22
CA GLY A 277 -8.24 4.69 -20.23
C GLY A 277 -7.33 3.65 -20.88
N ASN A 278 -6.54 2.92 -20.07
CA ASN A 278 -5.45 2.09 -20.57
C ASN A 278 -5.45 0.64 -20.05
N LYS A 279 -6.57 0.16 -19.49
CA LYS A 279 -6.71 -1.21 -18.92
C LYS A 279 -5.59 -1.49 -17.91
N ASN A 280 -5.23 -0.47 -17.14
CA ASN A 280 -4.09 -0.51 -16.24
C ASN A 280 -4.51 -0.05 -14.83
N ASN A 281 -3.58 -0.10 -13.88
CA ASN A 281 -3.67 0.55 -12.57
C ASN A 281 -5.03 0.37 -11.86
N SER A 282 -5.49 -0.87 -11.74
CA SER A 282 -6.72 -1.19 -11.02
C SER A 282 -6.57 -2.45 -10.18
N PHE A 283 -7.43 -2.57 -9.18
CA PHE A 283 -7.64 -3.81 -8.45
C PHE A 283 -9.08 -4.26 -8.68
N ILE A 284 -9.29 -5.57 -8.69
CA ILE A 284 -10.62 -6.17 -8.66
C ILE A 284 -10.76 -7.01 -7.39
N TYR A 285 -11.86 -6.81 -6.68
CA TYR A 285 -12.24 -7.56 -5.49
C TYR A 285 -13.50 -8.37 -5.77
N LEU A 286 -13.42 -9.69 -5.73
CA LEU A 286 -14.57 -10.57 -5.73
C LEU A 286 -15.17 -10.59 -4.33
N ASN A 287 -16.25 -9.84 -4.15
CA ASN A 287 -16.93 -9.73 -2.87
C ASN A 287 -17.70 -11.03 -2.56
N PRO A 288 -17.42 -11.71 -1.44
CA PRO A 288 -18.02 -13.01 -1.15
C PRO A 288 -19.50 -12.93 -0.74
N GLU A 289 -20.01 -11.73 -0.42
CA GLU A 289 -21.40 -11.53 -0.03
C GLU A 289 -22.31 -11.35 -1.25
N THR A 290 -21.82 -10.64 -2.27
CA THR A 290 -22.56 -10.39 -3.52
C THR A 290 -22.19 -11.36 -4.63
N ASP A 291 -21.05 -12.06 -4.50
CA ASP A 291 -20.45 -12.92 -5.52
C ASP A 291 -20.14 -12.16 -6.84
N LYS A 292 -19.85 -10.85 -6.71
CA LYS A 292 -19.56 -9.93 -7.80
C LYS A 292 -18.21 -9.24 -7.65
N PHE A 293 -17.61 -8.89 -8.78
CA PHE A 293 -16.42 -8.04 -8.81
C PHE A 293 -16.75 -6.58 -8.53
N HIS A 294 -15.90 -5.95 -7.72
CA HIS A 294 -15.83 -4.51 -7.50
C HIS A 294 -14.46 -4.00 -7.93
N PHE A 295 -14.44 -2.88 -8.65
CA PHE A 295 -13.21 -2.23 -9.11
C PHE A 295 -12.74 -1.20 -8.09
N ILE A 296 -11.42 -1.09 -7.94
CA ILE A 296 -10.75 -0.17 -7.01
C ILE A 296 -9.61 0.51 -7.79
N PRO A 297 -9.52 1.86 -7.79
CA PRO A 297 -8.49 2.58 -8.53
C PRO A 297 -7.12 2.38 -7.89
N TRP A 298 -6.08 2.39 -8.71
CA TRP A 298 -4.68 2.37 -8.30
C TRP A 298 -3.86 3.32 -9.18
N GLY A 299 -2.58 3.54 -8.89
CA GLY A 299 -1.68 4.33 -9.75
C GLY A 299 -2.13 5.76 -10.11
N ALA A 300 -2.83 6.44 -9.20
CA ALA A 300 -3.47 7.76 -9.44
C ALA A 300 -2.51 8.96 -9.61
N ASP A 301 -1.24 8.75 -9.99
CA ASP A 301 -0.26 9.83 -10.18
C ASP A 301 -0.39 10.59 -11.50
N CYS A 302 -1.19 10.12 -12.46
CA CYS A 302 -1.47 10.82 -13.72
C CYS A 302 -2.95 11.23 -13.87
N MET A 303 -3.64 11.47 -12.75
CA MET A 303 -4.95 12.13 -12.76
C MET A 303 -4.81 13.63 -13.00
N PHE A 304 -5.90 14.26 -13.42
CA PHE A 304 -6.02 15.70 -13.71
C PHE A 304 -5.16 16.18 -14.88
N GLU A 305 -4.73 15.26 -15.74
CA GLU A 305 -4.03 15.57 -16.98
C GLU A 305 -5.04 15.82 -18.11
N ARG A 306 -4.78 16.83 -18.95
CA ARG A 306 -5.69 17.20 -20.05
C ARG A 306 -5.61 16.22 -21.24
N TYR A 307 -4.44 15.65 -21.48
CA TYR A 307 -4.15 14.75 -22.59
C TYR A 307 -3.24 13.63 -22.09
N SER A 308 -3.33 12.45 -22.73
CA SER A 308 -2.34 11.40 -22.47
C SER A 308 -0.98 11.82 -23.07
N PRO A 309 0.13 11.71 -22.32
CA PRO A 309 1.47 11.94 -22.85
C PRO A 309 1.85 11.00 -24.01
N SER A 310 1.12 9.91 -24.24
CA SER A 310 1.35 9.01 -25.38
C SER A 310 0.74 9.49 -26.69
N GLU A 311 -0.16 10.47 -26.68
CA GLU A 311 -0.78 11.03 -27.90
C GLU A 311 0.03 12.20 -28.50
N GLU A 312 1.04 12.72 -27.79
CA GLU A 312 1.92 13.80 -28.24
C GLU A 312 3.27 13.32 -28.83
N ARG A 313 3.44 12.02 -29.10
CA ARG A 313 4.66 11.46 -29.71
C ARG A 313 4.43 10.74 -31.03
#